data_AF-A0A966L0D2-F1
#
_entry.id   AF-A0A966L0D2-F1
#
_cell.length_a   1.000
_cell.length_b   1.000
_cell.length_c   1.000
_cell.angle_alpha   90.00
_cell.angle_beta   90.00
_cell.angle_gamma   90.00
#
_symmetry.space_group_name_H-M   'P 1'
#
loop_
_entity.id
_entity.type
_entity.pdbx_description
1 polymer ?
#
loop_
_entity_poly.entity_id
_entity_poly.type
_entity_poly.pdbx_seq_one_letter_code
_entity_poly.pdbx_strand_id
1 'polypeptide(L)'
;MLHIESYRRIVGDYPIAEIYKKARKLYGKNILDINSTYMGGGVAEILSSMVPLINNVGIDEDWRILHGNPDFFTITKKFHNALQGGKIHFTEMKKKLYLKTNEEFSAYTRLGQNQVVIIHDPQPLPLITFYKKRQPWIWRCHIDLTSPNKKLWDFLKNFILQYDIVVISLENYRHKDLYVDQRVIPPAIDPLSPKNVELPRVTIEKYLKKFHILLDKPIITQISRFDKWKDPEGVIDVFKKVKEEVDARLILCGSMATDDPEGYKIY
;
A
#
# COMPACT_ATOMS: atom_id res chain seq x y z
N MET A 1 -17.20 -15.26 -0.60
CA MET A 1 -15.83 -15.48 -1.10
C MET A 1 -15.73 -14.76 -2.44
N LEU A 2 -14.65 -14.00 -2.69
CA LEU A 2 -14.48 -13.34 -3.98
C LEU A 2 -14.10 -14.39 -5.03
N HIS A 3 -14.75 -14.34 -6.19
CA HIS A 3 -14.51 -15.24 -7.32
C HIS A 3 -14.10 -14.42 -8.53
N ILE A 4 -13.12 -14.89 -9.30
CA ILE A 4 -12.61 -14.20 -10.47
C ILE A 4 -13.70 -14.06 -11.56
N GLU A 5 -14.65 -15.00 -11.61
CA GLU A 5 -15.80 -14.95 -12.51
C GLU A 5 -16.74 -13.78 -12.24
N SER A 6 -16.76 -13.23 -11.02
CA SER A 6 -17.54 -12.04 -10.69
C SER A 6 -17.10 -10.83 -11.52
N TYR A 7 -15.86 -10.83 -12.02
CA TYR A 7 -15.28 -9.77 -12.84
C TYR A 7 -15.54 -9.97 -14.33
N ARG A 8 -16.16 -11.09 -14.74
CA ARG A 8 -16.39 -11.45 -16.16
C ARG A 8 -17.13 -10.36 -16.93
N ARG A 9 -18.11 -9.70 -16.32
CA ARG A 9 -18.86 -8.60 -16.95
C ARG A 9 -18.04 -7.32 -17.13
N ILE A 10 -16.92 -7.19 -16.43
CA ILE A 10 -16.06 -6.00 -16.45
C ILE A 10 -14.91 -6.20 -17.43
N VAL A 11 -14.22 -7.35 -17.37
CA VAL A 11 -13.00 -7.59 -18.16
C VAL A 11 -13.20 -8.55 -19.34
N GLY A 12 -14.34 -9.24 -19.40
CA GLY A 12 -14.62 -10.26 -20.41
C GLY A 12 -13.92 -11.60 -20.14
N ASP A 13 -14.09 -12.53 -21.08
CA ASP A 13 -13.69 -13.93 -20.89
C ASP A 13 -12.19 -14.13 -21.07
N TYR A 14 -11.57 -13.40 -22.01
CA TYR A 14 -10.17 -13.59 -22.38
C TYR A 14 -9.19 -13.32 -21.22
N PRO A 15 -9.27 -12.19 -20.48
CA PRO A 15 -8.37 -11.96 -19.35
C PRO A 15 -8.50 -13.02 -18.25
N ILE A 16 -9.72 -13.48 -17.97
CA ILE A 16 -9.98 -14.53 -16.98
C ILE A 16 -9.34 -15.85 -17.41
N ALA A 17 -9.52 -16.26 -18.66
CA ALA A 17 -8.91 -17.47 -19.20
C ALA A 17 -7.37 -17.41 -19.17
N GLU A 18 -6.77 -16.26 -19.48
CA GLU A 18 -5.32 -16.06 -19.41
C GLU A 18 -4.80 -16.09 -17.96
N ILE A 19 -5.56 -15.59 -16.98
CA ILE A 19 -5.20 -15.70 -15.56
C ILE A 19 -5.18 -17.18 -15.14
N TYR A 20 -6.22 -17.95 -15.44
CA TYR A 20 -6.23 -19.39 -15.15
C TYR A 20 -5.07 -20.13 -15.82
N LYS A 21 -4.78 -19.83 -17.08
CA LYS A 21 -3.67 -20.43 -17.83
C LYS A 21 -2.32 -20.14 -17.18
N LYS A 22 -2.10 -18.92 -16.68
CA LYS A 22 -0.87 -18.56 -15.95
C LYS A 22 -0.82 -19.21 -14.55
N ALA A 23 -1.95 -19.24 -13.85
CA ALA A 23 -2.05 -19.82 -12.51
C ALA A 23 -1.66 -21.30 -12.48
N ARG A 24 -1.97 -22.08 -13.54
CA ARG A 24 -1.59 -23.50 -13.65
C ARG A 24 -0.09 -23.77 -13.44
N LYS A 25 0.78 -22.83 -13.82
CA LYS A 25 2.24 -22.97 -13.64
C LYS A 25 2.68 -22.78 -12.18
N LEU A 26 1.79 -22.26 -11.34
CA LEU A 26 2.01 -21.93 -9.94
C LEU A 26 1.23 -22.86 -9.00
N TYR A 27 0.52 -23.87 -9.51
CA TYR A 27 -0.19 -24.83 -8.68
C TYR A 27 0.78 -25.61 -7.77
N GLY A 28 0.38 -25.79 -6.52
CA GLY A 28 1.23 -26.37 -5.46
C GLY A 28 2.35 -25.45 -4.97
N LYS A 29 2.38 -24.19 -5.41
CA LYS A 29 3.19 -23.13 -4.77
C LYS A 29 2.34 -22.41 -3.74
N ASN A 30 3.03 -21.93 -2.71
CA ASN A 30 2.43 -21.13 -1.66
C ASN A 30 2.99 -19.72 -1.76
N ILE A 31 2.16 -18.70 -1.56
CA ILE A 31 2.56 -17.29 -1.51
C ILE A 31 2.29 -16.78 -0.10
N LEU A 32 3.17 -15.93 0.42
CA LEU A 32 3.01 -15.28 1.71
C LEU A 32 3.22 -13.79 1.58
N ASP A 33 2.16 -13.03 1.74
CA ASP A 33 2.25 -11.58 1.88
C ASP A 33 2.46 -11.23 3.35
N ILE A 34 3.45 -10.38 3.62
CA ILE A 34 3.68 -9.81 4.95
C ILE A 34 3.71 -8.29 4.86
N ASN A 35 2.83 -7.64 5.61
CA ASN A 35 2.79 -6.19 5.75
C ASN A 35 2.63 -5.79 7.23
N SER A 36 2.39 -4.51 7.52
CA SER A 36 2.30 -4.01 8.91
C SER A 36 0.89 -3.66 9.39
N THR A 37 -0.15 -3.82 8.56
CA THR A 37 -1.54 -3.53 8.97
C THR A 37 -2.56 -4.30 8.14
N TYR A 38 -3.63 -4.79 8.78
CA TYR A 38 -4.78 -5.39 8.12
C TYR A 38 -5.95 -4.42 7.91
N MET A 39 -5.91 -3.24 8.52
CA MET A 39 -6.93 -2.20 8.38
C MET A 39 -6.30 -0.84 8.10
N GLY A 40 -6.91 -0.10 7.19
CA GLY A 40 -6.43 1.22 6.79
C GLY A 40 -5.22 1.16 5.84
N GLY A 41 -5.19 2.10 4.90
CA GLY A 41 -4.14 2.20 3.88
C GLY A 41 -4.40 1.34 2.63
N GLY A 42 -3.76 1.73 1.52
CA GLY A 42 -3.99 1.09 0.21
C GLY A 42 -3.50 -0.35 0.12
N VAL A 43 -2.47 -0.73 0.88
CA VAL A 43 -1.93 -2.10 0.83
C VAL A 43 -2.93 -3.12 1.40
N ALA A 44 -3.53 -2.84 2.56
CA ALA A 44 -4.53 -3.71 3.17
C ALA A 44 -5.77 -3.85 2.27
N GLU A 45 -6.20 -2.76 1.62
CA GLU A 45 -7.29 -2.79 0.64
C GLU A 45 -6.98 -3.74 -0.53
N ILE A 46 -5.79 -3.62 -1.13
CA ILE A 46 -5.36 -4.47 -2.23
C ILE A 46 -5.33 -5.94 -1.79
N LEU A 47 -4.67 -6.25 -0.67
CA LEU A 47 -4.52 -7.63 -0.19
C LEU A 47 -5.86 -8.26 0.21
N SER A 48 -6.79 -7.48 0.77
CA SER A 48 -8.13 -7.98 1.12
C SER A 48 -8.94 -8.49 -0.07
N SER A 49 -8.61 -8.03 -1.28
CA SER A 49 -9.23 -8.49 -2.54
C SER A 49 -8.34 -9.51 -3.26
N MET A 50 -7.04 -9.22 -3.36
CA MET A 50 -6.08 -10.02 -4.11
C MET A 50 -5.92 -11.44 -3.54
N VAL A 51 -5.79 -11.55 -2.21
CA VAL A 51 -5.57 -12.85 -1.55
C VAL A 51 -6.72 -13.82 -1.81
N PRO A 52 -8.01 -13.45 -1.60
CA PRO A 52 -9.13 -14.31 -2.00
C PRO A 52 -9.16 -14.67 -3.48
N LEU A 53 -8.77 -13.75 -4.37
CA LEU A 53 -8.80 -13.98 -5.83
C LEU A 53 -7.70 -14.96 -6.28
N ILE A 54 -6.49 -14.83 -5.75
CA ILE A 54 -5.37 -15.73 -6.03
C ILE A 54 -5.68 -17.14 -5.50
N ASN A 55 -6.26 -17.23 -4.30
CA ASN A 55 -6.79 -18.48 -3.76
C ASN A 55 -7.88 -19.08 -4.65
N ASN A 56 -8.81 -18.28 -5.16
CA ASN A 56 -9.88 -18.75 -6.02
C ASN A 56 -9.36 -19.35 -7.36
N VAL A 57 -8.24 -18.87 -7.90
CA VAL A 57 -7.65 -19.44 -9.13
C VAL A 57 -6.78 -20.68 -8.89
N GLY A 58 -6.64 -21.12 -7.64
CA GLY A 58 -5.99 -22.37 -7.24
C GLY A 58 -4.56 -22.24 -6.74
N ILE A 59 -4.14 -21.05 -6.30
CA ILE A 59 -2.81 -20.80 -5.71
C ILE A 59 -3.00 -20.53 -4.21
N ASP A 60 -2.27 -21.25 -3.35
CA ASP A 60 -2.35 -21.08 -1.90
C ASP A 60 -1.65 -19.77 -1.49
N GLU A 61 -2.41 -18.73 -1.18
CA GLU A 61 -1.87 -17.43 -0.75
C GLU A 61 -2.35 -17.09 0.66
N ASP A 62 -1.40 -16.79 1.54
CA ASP A 62 -1.65 -16.42 2.94
C ASP A 62 -1.14 -15.01 3.21
N TRP A 63 -1.76 -14.33 4.17
CA TRP A 63 -1.44 -12.95 4.55
C TRP A 63 -1.20 -12.84 6.04
N ARG A 64 0.00 -12.37 6.42
CA ARG A 64 0.41 -12.19 7.81
C ARG A 64 0.72 -10.73 8.10
N ILE A 65 0.38 -10.31 9.31
CA ILE A 65 0.55 -8.93 9.77
C ILE A 65 1.67 -8.89 10.79
N LEU A 66 2.69 -8.09 10.52
CA LEU A 66 3.72 -7.77 11.50
C LEU A 66 3.10 -6.98 12.64
N HIS A 67 3.21 -7.54 13.85
CA HIS A 67 2.79 -6.89 15.08
C HIS A 67 3.95 -6.09 15.67
N GLY A 68 3.84 -4.77 15.65
CA GLY A 68 4.79 -3.85 16.28
C GLY A 68 4.17 -3.11 17.46
N ASN A 69 5.02 -2.56 18.33
CA ASN A 69 4.59 -1.63 19.38
C ASN A 69 4.40 -0.20 18.80
N PRO A 70 3.77 0.74 19.54
CA PRO A 70 3.58 2.11 19.07
C PRO A 70 4.88 2.83 18.68
N ASP A 71 5.99 2.54 19.36
CA ASP A 71 7.29 3.13 19.04
C ASP A 71 7.81 2.66 17.68
N PHE A 72 7.60 1.39 17.33
CA PHE A 72 7.93 0.84 16.01
C PHE A 72 7.15 1.56 14.90
N PHE A 73 5.85 1.76 15.08
CA PHE A 73 5.02 2.50 14.10
C PHE A 73 5.43 3.97 13.99
N THR A 74 5.81 4.59 15.12
CA THR A 74 6.35 5.96 15.12
C THR A 74 7.67 6.05 14.34
N ILE A 75 8.54 5.05 14.45
CA ILE A 75 9.81 4.99 13.71
C ILE A 75 9.57 4.75 12.22
N THR A 76 8.74 3.78 11.88
CA THR A 76 8.49 3.41 10.49
C THR A 76 7.73 4.49 9.74
N LYS A 77 6.86 5.28 10.39
CA LYS A 77 6.31 6.51 9.80
C LYS A 77 7.39 7.54 9.47
N LYS A 78 8.39 7.71 10.35
CA LYS A 78 9.55 8.57 10.05
C LYS A 78 10.39 8.01 8.90
N PHE A 79 10.46 6.68 8.76
CA PHE A 79 11.14 6.05 7.61
C PHE A 79 10.39 6.32 6.32
N HIS A 80 9.07 6.13 6.31
CA HIS A 80 8.19 6.44 5.17
C HIS A 80 8.40 7.89 4.71
N ASN A 81 8.30 8.85 5.62
CA ASN A 81 8.54 10.27 5.31
C ASN A 81 9.97 10.52 4.80
N ALA A 82 10.97 9.88 5.38
CA ALA A 82 12.37 10.08 4.99
C ALA A 82 12.73 9.44 3.64
N LEU A 83 12.07 8.34 3.26
CA LEU A 83 12.22 7.74 1.94
C LEU A 83 11.59 8.60 0.83
N GLN A 84 10.63 9.45 1.19
CA GLN A 84 10.02 10.43 0.30
C GLN A 84 10.66 11.84 0.42
N GLY A 85 11.93 11.92 0.83
CA GLY A 85 12.69 13.18 0.89
C GLY A 85 12.65 13.92 2.24
N GLY A 86 11.92 13.40 3.23
CA GLY A 86 11.89 13.95 4.57
C GLY A 86 13.22 13.83 5.34
N LYS A 87 13.39 14.66 6.37
CA LYS A 87 14.52 14.56 7.30
C LYS A 87 14.23 13.50 8.38
N ILE A 88 15.27 12.78 8.79
CA ILE A 88 15.21 11.85 9.92
C ILE A 88 16.44 11.96 10.80
N HIS A 89 16.22 12.07 12.11
CA HIS A 89 17.28 11.85 13.09
C HIS A 89 17.44 10.34 13.32
N PHE A 90 18.36 9.73 12.59
CA PHE A 90 18.49 8.28 12.49
C PHE A 90 19.50 7.74 13.52
N THR A 91 19.01 7.43 14.73
CA THR A 91 19.82 6.97 15.87
C THR A 91 19.95 5.45 15.91
N GLU A 92 20.98 4.95 16.59
CA GLU A 92 21.17 3.51 16.82
C GLU A 92 20.01 2.88 17.58
N MET A 93 19.40 3.60 18.53
CA MET A 93 18.21 3.12 19.24
C MET A 93 17.05 2.81 18.29
N LYS A 94 16.82 3.67 17.28
CA LYS A 94 15.76 3.45 16.27
C LYS A 94 16.06 2.23 15.39
N LYS A 95 17.32 2.04 15.00
CA LYS A 95 17.75 0.86 14.26
C LYS A 95 17.52 -0.42 15.06
N LYS A 96 17.93 -0.43 16.33
CA LYS A 96 17.75 -1.58 17.23
C LYS A 96 16.29 -1.92 17.41
N LEU A 97 15.42 -0.95 17.65
CA LEU A 97 13.98 -1.21 17.82
C LEU A 97 13.33 -1.74 16.53
N TYR A 98 13.70 -1.17 15.38
CA TYR A 98 13.23 -1.63 14.08
C TYR A 98 13.64 -3.07 13.79
N LEU A 99 14.90 -3.44 14.07
CA LEU A 99 15.40 -4.80 13.91
C LEU A 99 14.77 -5.77 14.91
N LYS A 100 14.74 -5.41 16.20
CA LYS A 100 14.20 -6.23 17.28
C LYS A 100 12.75 -6.63 17.02
N THR A 101 11.91 -5.69 16.55
CA THR A 101 10.51 -5.99 16.24
C THR A 101 10.38 -7.04 15.13
N ASN A 102 11.24 -6.95 14.10
CA ASN A 102 11.26 -7.92 13.01
C ASN A 102 11.81 -9.28 13.45
N GLU A 103 12.85 -9.28 14.29
CA GLU A 103 13.41 -10.49 14.89
C GLU A 103 12.38 -11.22 15.75
N GLU A 104 11.68 -10.51 16.64
CA GLU A 104 10.62 -11.06 17.47
C GLU A 104 9.48 -11.63 16.62
N PHE A 105 9.04 -10.90 15.59
CA PHE A 105 8.02 -11.39 14.64
C PHE A 105 8.44 -12.69 13.94
N SER A 106 9.73 -12.78 13.57
CA SER A 106 10.26 -13.95 12.88
C SER A 106 10.29 -15.21 13.77
N ALA A 107 10.38 -15.04 15.10
CA ALA A 107 10.48 -16.15 16.04
C ALA A 107 9.20 -16.99 16.11
N TYR A 108 8.02 -16.39 15.89
CA TYR A 108 6.73 -17.09 15.90
C TYR A 108 6.08 -17.23 14.52
N THR A 109 6.58 -16.54 13.50
CA THR A 109 6.09 -16.67 12.12
C THR A 109 6.98 -17.64 11.36
N ARG A 110 6.54 -18.89 11.19
CA ARG A 110 7.32 -19.89 10.43
C ARG A 110 6.99 -19.79 8.94
N LEU A 111 8.02 -19.88 8.10
CA LEU A 111 7.86 -19.94 6.65
C LEU A 111 7.66 -21.39 6.21
N GLY A 112 6.71 -21.59 5.29
CA GLY A 112 6.45 -22.89 4.67
C GLY A 112 7.56 -23.30 3.70
N GLN A 113 7.62 -24.59 3.38
CA GLN A 113 8.47 -25.08 2.29
C GLN A 113 7.88 -24.63 0.94
N ASN A 114 8.73 -24.33 -0.05
CA ASN A 114 8.34 -23.89 -1.40
C ASN A 114 7.45 -22.63 -1.45
N GLN A 115 7.48 -21.82 -0.40
CA GLN A 115 6.69 -20.59 -0.30
C GLN A 115 7.44 -19.40 -0.92
N VAL A 116 6.78 -18.62 -1.78
CA VAL A 116 7.27 -17.31 -2.22
C VAL A 116 6.89 -16.29 -1.16
N VAL A 117 7.86 -15.52 -0.66
CA VAL A 117 7.62 -14.50 0.37
C VAL A 117 7.59 -13.12 -0.27
N ILE A 118 6.51 -12.38 -0.06
CA ILE A 118 6.33 -11.01 -0.53
C ILE A 118 6.26 -10.09 0.68
N ILE A 119 7.25 -9.20 0.79
CA ILE A 119 7.32 -8.21 1.87
C ILE A 119 6.83 -6.87 1.34
N HIS A 120 5.81 -6.30 1.97
CA HIS A 120 5.22 -5.03 1.58
C HIS A 120 5.80 -3.90 2.42
N ASP A 121 6.32 -2.87 1.72
CA ASP A 121 6.84 -1.64 2.31
C ASP A 121 8.05 -1.82 3.26
N PRO A 122 8.61 -0.74 3.83
CA PRO A 122 9.82 -0.84 4.66
C PRO A 122 9.64 -1.50 6.02
N GLN A 123 8.42 -1.61 6.56
CA GLN A 123 8.20 -2.07 7.94
C GLN A 123 8.73 -3.49 8.18
N PRO A 124 8.41 -4.50 7.34
CA PRO A 124 8.85 -5.88 7.51
C PRO A 124 10.13 -6.20 6.71
N LEU A 125 10.71 -5.20 6.04
CA LEU A 125 11.86 -5.37 5.14
C LEU A 125 13.05 -6.16 5.73
N PRO A 126 13.40 -6.02 7.03
CA PRO A 126 14.54 -6.75 7.60
C PRO A 126 14.29 -8.24 7.81
N LEU A 127 13.04 -8.73 7.69
CA LEU A 127 12.69 -10.13 7.95
C LEU A 127 13.59 -11.11 7.20
N ILE A 128 14.01 -10.77 5.97
CA ILE A 128 14.91 -11.60 5.16
C ILE A 128 16.21 -12.00 5.89
N THR A 129 16.68 -11.18 6.83
CA THR A 129 17.90 -11.45 7.61
C THR A 129 17.68 -12.49 8.72
N PHE A 130 16.44 -12.63 9.19
CA PHE A 130 16.09 -13.51 10.31
C PHE A 130 15.64 -14.91 9.88
N TYR A 131 15.66 -15.18 8.57
CA TYR A 131 15.41 -16.50 8.02
C TYR A 131 16.59 -16.99 7.19
N LYS A 132 16.82 -18.30 7.20
CA LYS A 132 17.71 -18.92 6.21
C LYS A 132 16.99 -18.96 4.86
N LYS A 133 17.35 -18.05 3.96
CA LYS A 133 16.77 -17.94 2.62
C LYS A 133 16.93 -19.24 1.82
N ARG A 134 15.81 -19.89 1.51
CA ARG A 134 15.71 -21.14 0.71
C ARG A 134 14.71 -21.04 -0.45
N GLN A 135 14.03 -19.91 -0.54
CA GLN A 135 12.93 -19.66 -1.46
C GLN A 135 13.03 -18.24 -2.01
N PRO A 136 12.23 -17.89 -3.03
CA PRO A 136 12.19 -16.53 -3.54
C PRO A 136 11.61 -15.53 -2.53
N TRP A 137 12.23 -14.36 -2.44
CA TRP A 137 11.80 -13.22 -1.66
C TRP A 137 11.64 -12.00 -2.57
N ILE A 138 10.45 -11.40 -2.52
CA ILE A 138 10.08 -10.23 -3.31
C ILE A 138 9.83 -9.07 -2.34
N TRP A 139 10.45 -7.92 -2.58
CA TRP A 139 10.10 -6.70 -1.86
C TRP A 139 9.18 -5.85 -2.72
N ARG A 140 7.94 -5.65 -2.27
CA ARG A 140 6.95 -4.80 -2.91
C ARG A 140 6.92 -3.44 -2.22
N CYS A 141 7.52 -2.44 -2.87
CA CYS A 141 7.55 -1.05 -2.39
C CYS A 141 6.36 -0.26 -2.96
N HIS A 142 5.52 0.30 -2.08
CA HIS A 142 4.35 1.10 -2.46
C HIS A 142 4.59 2.60 -2.38
N ILE A 143 5.78 3.02 -1.91
CA ILE A 143 6.15 4.41 -1.69
C ILE A 143 7.12 4.92 -2.75
N ASP A 144 7.23 6.25 -2.82
CA ASP A 144 8.16 6.93 -3.70
C ASP A 144 9.61 6.75 -3.23
N LEU A 145 10.49 6.33 -4.15
CA LEU A 145 11.93 6.13 -3.95
C LEU A 145 12.79 7.06 -4.83
N THR A 146 12.22 8.12 -5.40
CA THR A 146 12.93 9.06 -6.29
C THR A 146 13.99 9.88 -5.58
N SER A 147 13.77 10.25 -4.31
CA SER A 147 14.68 11.10 -3.53
C SER A 147 14.75 10.69 -2.05
N PRO A 148 15.20 9.47 -1.74
CA PRO A 148 15.23 8.98 -0.38
C PRO A 148 16.36 9.63 0.42
N ASN A 149 16.15 9.77 1.73
CA ASN A 149 17.21 10.17 2.65
C ASN A 149 18.37 9.16 2.57
N LYS A 150 19.53 9.62 2.09
CA LYS A 150 20.70 8.78 1.82
C LYS A 150 21.10 7.87 2.99
N LYS A 151 21.13 8.39 4.23
CA LYS A 151 21.53 7.61 5.42
C LYS A 151 20.55 6.46 5.72
N LEU A 152 19.25 6.71 5.58
CA LEU A 152 18.24 5.67 5.76
C LEU A 152 18.29 4.67 4.60
N TRP A 153 18.40 5.17 3.37
CA TRP A 153 18.48 4.33 2.18
C TRP A 153 19.68 3.36 2.22
N ASP A 154 20.85 3.87 2.58
CA ASP A 154 22.06 3.04 2.75
C ASP A 154 21.88 1.96 3.82
N PHE A 155 21.15 2.26 4.90
CA PHE A 155 20.81 1.27 5.91
C PHE A 155 19.84 0.20 5.38
N LEU A 156 18.77 0.59 4.70
CA LEU A 156 17.76 -0.35 4.18
C LEU A 156 18.31 -1.21 3.04
N LYS A 157 19.23 -0.67 2.22
CA LYS A 157 19.92 -1.45 1.16
C LYS A 157 20.59 -2.71 1.67
N ASN A 158 21.07 -2.73 2.92
CA ASN A 158 21.65 -3.94 3.52
C ASN A 158 20.65 -5.11 3.59
N PHE A 159 19.35 -4.82 3.59
CA PHE A 159 18.29 -5.82 3.49
C PHE A 159 17.83 -6.00 2.06
N ILE A 160 17.59 -4.90 1.32
CA ILE A 160 17.02 -4.95 -0.05
C ILE A 160 17.90 -5.79 -0.98
N LEU A 161 19.23 -5.69 -0.86
CA LEU A 161 20.18 -6.45 -1.68
C LEU A 161 20.08 -7.98 -1.52
N GLN A 162 19.42 -8.47 -0.47
CA GLN A 162 19.22 -9.90 -0.24
C GLN A 162 17.95 -10.43 -0.94
N TYR A 163 17.05 -9.55 -1.39
CA TYR A 163 15.83 -9.92 -2.12
C TYR A 163 16.14 -10.32 -3.56
N ASP A 164 15.30 -11.17 -4.14
CA ASP A 164 15.46 -11.62 -5.52
C ASP A 164 14.91 -10.59 -6.52
N ILE A 165 13.78 -9.96 -6.17
CA ILE A 165 13.11 -8.96 -7.01
C ILE A 165 12.57 -7.84 -6.12
N VAL A 166 12.68 -6.62 -6.62
CA VAL A 166 11.97 -5.45 -6.09
C VAL A 166 10.86 -5.06 -7.05
N VAL A 167 9.65 -4.88 -6.52
CA VAL A 167 8.50 -4.45 -7.30
C VAL A 167 8.10 -3.05 -6.86
N ILE A 168 8.07 -2.11 -7.80
CA ILE A 168 7.73 -0.70 -7.62
C ILE A 168 6.46 -0.34 -8.40
N SER A 169 5.81 0.75 -8.02
CA SER A 169 4.53 1.16 -8.61
C SER A 169 4.66 1.91 -9.94
N LEU A 170 5.77 2.64 -10.13
CA LEU A 170 6.00 3.49 -11.30
C LEU A 170 7.47 3.41 -11.74
N GLU A 171 7.72 3.63 -13.04
CA GLU A 171 9.08 3.58 -13.61
C GLU A 171 10.00 4.65 -13.01
N ASN A 172 9.46 5.82 -12.66
CA ASN A 172 10.22 6.89 -12.00
C ASN A 172 10.69 6.52 -10.58
N TYR A 173 10.08 5.52 -9.93
CA TYR A 173 10.52 5.03 -8.62
C TYR A 173 11.71 4.07 -8.73
N ARG A 174 12.17 3.74 -9.95
CA ARG A 174 13.33 2.89 -10.15
C ARG A 174 14.58 3.59 -9.60
N HIS A 175 15.25 2.94 -8.66
CA HIS A 175 16.48 3.47 -8.09
C HIS A 175 17.68 2.91 -8.84
N LYS A 176 18.48 3.78 -9.49
CA LYS A 176 19.63 3.36 -10.31
C LYS A 176 20.72 2.65 -9.49
N ASP A 177 20.90 3.06 -8.24
CA ASP A 177 21.90 2.45 -7.34
C ASP A 177 21.46 1.10 -6.74
N LEU A 178 20.34 0.53 -7.20
CA LEU A 178 19.87 -0.77 -6.75
C LEU A 178 20.00 -1.80 -7.88
N TYR A 179 20.95 -2.72 -7.71
CA TYR A 179 21.30 -3.74 -8.71
C TYR A 179 20.43 -5.01 -8.65
N VAL A 180 19.49 -5.08 -7.71
CA VAL A 180 18.45 -6.12 -7.68
C VAL A 180 17.48 -5.89 -8.84
N ASP A 181 16.95 -6.96 -9.45
CA ASP A 181 15.96 -6.82 -10.54
C ASP A 181 14.74 -6.02 -10.05
N GLN A 182 14.34 -5.03 -10.83
CA GLN A 182 13.29 -4.07 -10.49
C GLN A 182 12.15 -4.15 -11.51
N ARG A 183 10.96 -4.53 -11.06
CA ARG A 183 9.75 -4.68 -11.88
C ARG A 183 8.73 -3.60 -11.55
N VAL A 184 8.13 -3.02 -12.59
CA VAL A 184 7.03 -2.07 -12.41
C VAL A 184 5.71 -2.81 -12.49
N ILE A 185 4.94 -2.75 -11.41
CA ILE A 185 3.55 -3.22 -11.34
C ILE A 185 2.74 -2.08 -10.72
N PRO A 186 1.87 -1.39 -11.46
CA PRO A 186 1.01 -0.35 -10.88
C PRO A 186 0.04 -0.94 -9.84
N PRO A 187 -0.38 -0.15 -8.83
CA PRO A 187 -1.50 -0.55 -7.99
C PRO A 187 -2.79 -0.65 -8.83
N ALA A 188 -3.73 -1.47 -8.38
CA ALA A 188 -5.02 -1.64 -9.02
C ALA A 188 -6.16 -1.37 -8.02
N ILE A 189 -7.35 -1.11 -8.54
CA ILE A 189 -8.59 -1.01 -7.77
C ILE A 189 -9.42 -2.26 -7.95
N ASP A 190 -10.14 -2.67 -6.91
CA ASP A 190 -11.17 -3.70 -7.03
C ASP A 190 -12.51 -3.03 -7.40
N PRO A 191 -13.02 -3.14 -8.63
CA PRO A 191 -14.27 -2.52 -9.06
C PRO A 191 -15.52 -3.05 -8.32
N LEU A 192 -15.43 -4.20 -7.65
CA LEU A 192 -16.53 -4.78 -6.89
C LEU A 192 -16.45 -4.46 -5.39
N SER A 193 -15.37 -3.84 -4.93
CA SER A 193 -15.24 -3.40 -3.53
C SER A 193 -16.25 -2.28 -3.20
N PRO A 194 -16.65 -2.14 -1.92
CA PRO A 194 -17.57 -1.08 -1.49
C PRO A 194 -17.13 0.34 -1.85
N LYS A 195 -15.82 0.57 -2.06
CA LYS A 195 -15.29 1.88 -2.46
C LYS A 195 -15.54 2.22 -3.93
N ASN A 196 -15.50 1.22 -4.81
CA ASN A 196 -15.48 1.45 -6.27
C ASN A 196 -16.75 0.94 -6.98
N VAL A 197 -17.59 0.16 -6.30
CA VAL A 197 -18.84 -0.33 -6.86
C VAL A 197 -19.79 0.82 -7.20
N GLU A 198 -20.52 0.68 -8.30
CA GLU A 198 -21.54 1.63 -8.68
C GLU A 198 -22.66 1.68 -7.63
N LEU A 199 -22.95 2.89 -7.14
CA LEU A 199 -23.98 3.10 -6.12
C LEU A 199 -25.31 3.51 -6.77
N PRO A 200 -26.46 2.96 -6.33
CA PRO A 200 -27.76 3.45 -6.74
C PRO A 200 -27.94 4.92 -6.40
N ARG A 201 -28.61 5.67 -7.27
CA ARG A 201 -28.86 7.12 -7.09
C ARG A 201 -29.48 7.45 -5.73
N VAL A 202 -30.40 6.64 -5.23
CA VAL A 202 -31.03 6.80 -3.92
C VAL A 202 -30.01 6.76 -2.77
N THR A 203 -29.01 5.88 -2.88
CA THR A 203 -27.91 5.78 -1.91
C THR A 203 -27.03 7.02 -1.96
N ILE A 204 -26.68 7.48 -3.17
CA ILE A 204 -25.89 8.70 -3.37
C ILE A 204 -26.61 9.91 -2.76
N GLU A 205 -27.88 10.12 -3.10
CA GLU A 205 -28.72 11.22 -2.59
C GLU A 205 -28.86 11.19 -1.06
N LYS A 206 -29.01 9.99 -0.47
CA LYS A 206 -29.03 9.80 0.98
C LYS A 206 -27.75 10.31 1.65
N TYR A 207 -26.57 9.97 1.11
CA TYR A 207 -25.29 10.41 1.70
C TYR A 207 -25.04 11.90 1.47
N LEU A 208 -25.33 12.42 0.28
CA LEU A 208 -25.21 13.85 0.00
C LEU A 208 -26.09 14.67 0.94
N LYS A 209 -27.35 14.26 1.14
CA LYS A 209 -28.27 14.91 2.09
C LYS A 209 -27.75 14.83 3.53
N LYS A 210 -27.22 13.67 3.95
CA LYS A 210 -26.67 13.47 5.29
C LYS A 210 -25.52 14.44 5.59
N PHE A 211 -24.67 14.72 4.60
CA PHE A 211 -23.53 15.63 4.75
C PHE A 211 -23.81 17.06 4.26
N HIS A 212 -25.08 17.40 4.01
CA HIS A 212 -25.50 18.72 3.54
C HIS A 212 -24.78 19.19 2.25
N ILE A 213 -24.44 18.24 1.37
CA ILE A 213 -23.82 18.51 0.07
C ILE A 213 -24.92 18.72 -0.96
N LEU A 214 -25.02 19.95 -1.48
CA LEU A 214 -25.98 20.28 -2.54
C LEU A 214 -25.36 20.06 -3.93
N LEU A 215 -26.18 19.68 -4.92
CA LEU A 215 -25.76 19.38 -6.30
C LEU A 215 -26.13 20.47 -7.33
N ASP A 216 -26.60 21.63 -6.87
CA ASP A 216 -26.96 22.80 -7.70
C ASP A 216 -25.75 23.54 -8.29
N LYS A 217 -24.52 23.13 -7.94
CA LYS A 217 -23.27 23.73 -8.43
C LYS A 217 -22.26 22.64 -8.77
N PRO A 218 -21.31 22.91 -9.68
CA PRO A 218 -20.17 22.04 -9.90
C PRO A 218 -19.42 21.74 -8.59
N ILE A 219 -18.95 20.51 -8.45
CA ILE A 219 -18.22 20.04 -7.26
C ILE A 219 -16.78 19.72 -7.67
N ILE A 220 -15.85 20.26 -6.88
CA ILE A 220 -14.43 19.90 -6.88
C ILE A 220 -14.19 19.10 -5.60
N THR A 221 -13.54 17.95 -5.71
CA THR A 221 -13.32 17.06 -4.56
C THR A 221 -11.88 16.62 -4.49
N GLN A 222 -11.33 16.60 -3.27
CA GLN A 222 -10.10 15.87 -2.95
C GLN A 222 -10.43 14.76 -1.95
N ILE A 223 -10.07 13.52 -2.29
CA ILE A 223 -10.17 12.38 -1.39
C ILE A 223 -8.77 11.94 -1.00
N SER A 224 -8.35 12.29 0.21
CA SER A 224 -7.01 11.93 0.70
C SER A 224 -6.94 11.98 2.22
N ARG A 225 -5.91 11.35 2.80
CA ARG A 225 -5.54 11.68 4.19
C ARG A 225 -5.23 13.18 4.29
N PHE A 226 -5.56 13.77 5.43
CA PHE A 226 -5.13 15.13 5.78
C PHE A 226 -3.66 15.07 6.19
N ASP A 227 -2.79 14.90 5.21
CA ASP A 227 -1.34 14.81 5.38
C ASP A 227 -0.69 15.88 4.51
N LYS A 228 0.43 16.44 4.98
CA LYS A 228 1.13 17.54 4.29
C LYS A 228 1.52 17.20 2.86
N TRP A 229 1.80 15.92 2.56
CA TRP A 229 2.19 15.49 1.22
C TRP A 229 0.99 15.37 0.27
N LYS A 230 -0.23 15.58 0.78
CA LYS A 230 -1.46 15.67 -0.02
C LYS A 230 -1.87 17.10 -0.30
N ASP A 231 -1.22 18.08 0.33
CA ASP A 231 -1.39 19.51 0.08
C ASP A 231 -2.87 19.98 0.02
N PRO A 232 -3.67 19.75 1.07
CA PRO A 232 -5.05 20.23 1.09
C PRO A 232 -5.14 21.76 1.06
N GLU A 233 -4.15 22.48 1.58
CA GLU A 233 -4.08 23.95 1.52
C GLU A 233 -3.90 24.44 0.08
N GLY A 234 -2.98 23.83 -0.69
CA GLY A 234 -2.84 24.11 -2.11
C GLY A 234 -4.11 23.86 -2.92
N VAL A 235 -4.88 22.82 -2.58
CA VAL A 235 -6.19 22.56 -3.19
C VAL A 235 -7.19 23.68 -2.87
N ILE A 236 -7.19 24.21 -1.65
CA ILE A 236 -8.02 25.37 -1.28
C ILE A 236 -7.61 26.60 -2.11
N ASP A 237 -6.32 26.85 -2.28
CA ASP A 237 -5.84 28.00 -3.05
C ASP A 237 -6.17 27.89 -4.54
N VAL A 238 -6.09 26.67 -5.11
CA VAL A 238 -6.60 26.40 -6.47
C VAL A 238 -8.10 26.66 -6.53
N PHE A 239 -8.87 26.19 -5.55
CA PHE A 239 -10.31 26.40 -5.51
C PHE A 239 -10.69 27.88 -5.42
N LYS A 240 -9.99 28.70 -4.64
CA LYS A 240 -10.23 30.15 -4.57
C LYS A 240 -10.13 30.80 -5.95
N LYS A 241 -9.12 30.43 -6.75
CA LYS A 241 -8.94 30.92 -8.13
C LYS A 241 -10.07 30.45 -9.05
N VAL A 242 -10.45 29.17 -8.96
CA VAL A 242 -11.58 28.64 -9.75
C VAL A 242 -12.88 29.37 -9.41
N LYS A 243 -13.08 29.71 -8.14
CA LYS A 243 -14.28 30.38 -7.64
C LYS A 243 -14.46 31.81 -8.15
N GLU A 244 -13.40 32.47 -8.60
CA GLU A 244 -13.47 33.79 -9.24
C GLU A 244 -14.23 33.74 -10.57
N GLU A 245 -14.15 32.62 -11.28
CA GLU A 245 -14.74 32.43 -12.61
C GLU A 245 -15.98 31.52 -12.61
N VAL A 246 -16.03 30.54 -11.70
CA VAL A 246 -17.08 29.51 -11.64
C VAL A 246 -17.62 29.38 -10.23
N ASP A 247 -18.92 29.60 -10.05
CA ASP A 247 -19.59 29.35 -8.78
C ASP A 247 -19.67 27.83 -8.48
N ALA A 248 -18.68 27.31 -7.76
CA ALA A 248 -18.48 25.89 -7.47
C ALA A 248 -18.39 25.60 -5.96
N ARG A 249 -18.43 24.32 -5.60
CA ARG A 249 -18.21 23.81 -4.23
C ARG A 249 -16.94 22.98 -4.13
N LEU A 250 -16.20 23.15 -3.05
CA LEU A 250 -15.08 22.28 -2.68
C LEU A 250 -15.50 21.29 -1.60
N ILE A 251 -15.17 20.02 -1.80
CA ILE A 251 -15.32 18.95 -0.82
C ILE A 251 -13.94 18.35 -0.54
N LEU A 252 -13.44 18.57 0.67
CA LEU A 252 -12.26 17.87 1.17
C LEU A 252 -12.72 16.68 2.01
N CYS A 253 -12.52 15.47 1.50
CA CYS A 253 -12.93 14.24 2.16
C CYS A 253 -11.70 13.44 2.58
N GLY A 254 -11.50 13.31 3.89
CA GLY A 254 -10.38 12.55 4.42
C GLY A 254 -10.79 11.56 5.50
N SER A 255 -10.02 10.47 5.58
CA SER A 255 -10.04 9.54 6.70
C SER A 255 -8.86 9.86 7.60
N MET A 256 -9.09 9.93 8.90
CA MET A 256 -7.99 9.85 9.86
C MET A 256 -7.50 8.41 9.91
N ALA A 257 -6.18 8.21 9.83
CA ALA A 257 -5.58 6.90 10.04
C ALA A 257 -5.07 6.85 11.48
N THR A 258 -5.25 5.72 12.18
CA THR A 258 -4.84 5.56 13.59
C THR A 258 -3.33 5.69 13.79
N ASP A 259 -2.54 5.55 12.73
CA ASP A 259 -1.08 5.75 12.69
C ASP A 259 -0.67 7.19 12.34
N ASP A 260 -1.61 8.12 12.17
CA ASP A 260 -1.36 9.49 11.71
C ASP A 260 -1.76 10.60 12.71
N PRO A 261 -0.95 10.86 13.76
CA PRO A 261 -1.21 11.95 14.71
C PRO A 261 -1.07 13.36 14.11
N GLU A 262 -0.52 13.52 12.89
CA GLU A 262 -0.42 14.84 12.24
C GLU A 262 -1.74 15.24 11.57
N GLY A 263 -2.57 14.26 11.17
CA GLY A 263 -3.85 14.52 10.51
C GLY A 263 -4.84 15.35 11.32
N TYR A 264 -4.80 15.27 12.65
CA TYR A 264 -5.63 16.09 13.54
C TYR A 264 -5.28 17.58 13.53
N LYS A 265 -4.05 17.95 13.13
CA LYS A 265 -3.64 19.37 13.06
C LYS A 265 -4.04 20.03 11.73
N ILE A 266 -4.26 19.21 10.70
CA ILE A 266 -4.59 19.65 9.34
C ILE A 266 -6.12 19.64 9.12
N TYR A 267 -6.85 18.78 9.84
CA TYR A 267 -8.31 18.79 9.90
C TYR A 267 -8.86 20.01 10.63
#